data_AF-A0A7C3QZA9-F1
#
_entry.id   AF-A0A7C3QZA9-F1
#
_cell.length_a   1.000
_cell.length_b   1.000
_cell.length_c   1.000
_cell.angle_alpha   90.00
_cell.angle_beta   90.00
_cell.angle_gamma   90.00
#
_symmetry.space_group_name_H-M   'P 1'
#
loop_
_entity.id
_entity.type
_entity.pdbx_description
1 polymer ?
#
loop_
_entity_poly.entity_id
_entity_poly.type
_entity_poly.pdbx_seq_one_letter_code
_entity_poly.pdbx_strand_id
1 'polypeptide(L)'
;MQSNQRATVIGSSTSGNIETLSGYLLPDGSQVFIASASFRLPDGKEIGVDGIRPEVQIDVRWDQIIENQDPVIQAAIESLEVQE
;
A
#
# COMPACT_ATOMS: atom_id res chain seq x y z
N MET A 1 3.04 -9.08 -6.39
CA MET A 1 2.00 -8.93 -7.44
C MET A 1 2.49 -7.93 -8.47
N GLN A 2 2.53 -6.64 -8.09
CA GLN A 2 3.04 -5.54 -8.91
C GLN A 2 4.43 -5.78 -9.52
N SER A 3 5.45 -6.01 -8.66
CA SER A 3 6.84 -6.23 -9.08
C SER A 3 7.03 -7.38 -10.08
N ASN A 4 6.11 -8.35 -10.07
CA ASN A 4 6.16 -9.52 -10.93
C ASN A 4 5.15 -9.41 -12.08
N GLN A 5 4.59 -8.21 -12.32
CA GLN A 5 3.63 -7.92 -13.37
C GLN A 5 2.40 -8.86 -13.36
N ARG A 6 2.00 -9.29 -12.16
CA ARG A 6 0.85 -10.19 -11.97
C ARG A 6 -0.45 -9.46 -11.67
N ALA A 7 -0.39 -8.16 -11.42
CA ALA A 7 -1.54 -7.28 -11.26
C ALA A 7 -1.08 -5.82 -11.42
N THR A 8 -2.04 -4.98 -11.81
CA THR A 8 -1.89 -3.51 -11.85
C THR A 8 -2.36 -2.93 -10.52
N VAL A 9 -1.57 -2.08 -9.90
CA VAL A 9 -1.93 -1.34 -8.68
C VAL A 9 -2.47 0.03 -9.09
N ILE A 10 -3.67 0.35 -8.59
CA ILE A 10 -4.43 1.55 -8.94
C ILE A 10 -4.84 2.26 -7.65
N GLY A 11 -4.70 3.59 -7.59
CA GLY A 11 -5.07 4.41 -6.42
C GLY A 11 -3.98 5.40 -6.03
N SER A 12 -3.82 5.69 -4.75
CA SER A 12 -2.77 6.58 -4.22
C SER A 12 -1.53 5.80 -3.76
N SER A 13 -0.38 6.48 -3.67
CA SER A 13 0.83 5.93 -3.08
C SER A 13 0.60 5.50 -1.63
N THR A 14 1.10 4.33 -1.25
CA THR A 14 1.06 3.91 0.16
C THR A 14 2.13 4.61 0.98
N SER A 15 1.92 4.74 2.29
CA SER A 15 2.80 5.52 3.18
C SER A 15 4.12 4.84 3.55
N GLY A 16 4.29 3.57 3.19
CA GLY A 16 5.53 2.84 3.41
C GLY A 16 5.79 2.29 4.80
N ASN A 17 5.05 2.66 5.86
CA ASN A 17 5.33 2.26 7.24
C ASN A 17 5.14 0.75 7.54
N ILE A 18 5.98 -0.12 6.98
CA ILE A 18 5.89 -1.58 7.10
C ILE A 18 7.17 -2.17 7.70
N GLU A 19 7.01 -2.76 8.87
CA GLU A 19 8.08 -3.35 9.66
C GLU A 19 7.50 -4.47 10.51
N THR A 20 8.32 -5.44 10.89
CA THR A 20 7.92 -6.40 11.92
C THR A 20 8.19 -5.79 13.29
N LEU A 21 7.13 -5.49 14.05
CA LEU A 21 7.23 -4.93 15.40
C LEU A 21 7.15 -6.05 16.45
N SER A 22 8.12 -6.07 17.36
CA SER A 22 8.08 -6.90 18.56
C SER A 22 7.68 -6.04 19.76
N GLY A 23 6.61 -6.44 20.46
CA GLY A 23 6.11 -5.73 21.65
C GLY A 23 6.74 -6.25 22.94
N TYR A 24 7.16 -5.34 23.82
CA TYR A 24 7.73 -5.65 25.13
C TYR A 24 7.01 -4.86 26.22
N LEU A 25 6.50 -5.57 27.23
CA LEU A 25 5.90 -4.94 28.41
C LEU A 25 7.00 -4.45 29.35
N LEU A 26 6.86 -3.23 29.86
CA LEU A 26 7.78 -2.62 30.81
C LEU A 26 7.27 -2.79 32.25
N PRO A 27 8.14 -2.69 33.27
CA PRO A 27 7.74 -2.92 34.66
C PRO A 27 6.67 -1.97 35.21
N ASP A 28 6.51 -0.79 34.61
CA ASP A 28 5.48 0.20 34.96
C ASP A 28 4.12 -0.08 34.27
N GLY A 29 4.03 -1.16 33.49
CA GLY A 29 2.85 -1.55 32.73
C GLY A 29 2.73 -0.89 31.36
N SER A 30 3.66 -0.01 30.98
CA SER A 30 3.73 0.54 29.63
C SER A 30 4.28 -0.50 28.63
N GLN A 31 4.15 -0.24 27.33
CA GLN A 31 4.61 -1.14 26.27
C GLN A 31 5.47 -0.40 25.25
N VAL A 32 6.57 -1.02 24.84
CA VAL A 32 7.41 -0.56 23.73
C VAL A 32 7.30 -1.53 22.56
N PHE A 33 7.20 -0.99 21.35
CA PHE A 33 7.28 -1.77 20.11
C PHE A 33 8.61 -1.46 19.43
N ILE A 34 9.39 -2.51 19.15
CA ILE A 34 10.70 -2.39 18.52
C ILE A 34 10.63 -3.04 17.14
N ALA A 35 11.00 -2.27 16.12
CA ALA A 35 11.17 -2.77 14.76
C ALA A 35 12.32 -3.77 14.71
N SER A 36 12.02 -4.98 14.22
CA SER A 36 12.94 -6.11 14.19
C SER A 36 13.29 -6.58 12.78
N ALA A 37 12.50 -6.19 11.78
CA ALA A 37 12.76 -6.48 10.38
C ALA A 37 12.12 -5.46 9.44
N SER A 38 12.81 -5.17 8.34
CA SER A 38 12.37 -4.36 7.20
C SER A 38 12.04 -5.24 6.00
N PHE A 39 11.26 -4.73 5.04
CA PHE A 39 10.90 -5.44 3.83
C PHE A 39 11.48 -4.80 2.56
N ARG A 40 11.89 -5.66 1.63
CA ARG A 40 12.33 -5.28 0.29
C ARG A 40 11.53 -6.04 -0.76
N LEU A 41 11.30 -5.41 -1.90
CA LEU A 41 10.73 -6.05 -3.08
C LEU A 41 11.73 -7.03 -3.72
N PRO A 42 11.28 -7.92 -4.61
CA PRO A 42 12.17 -8.87 -5.31
C PRO A 42 13.29 -8.21 -6.13
N ASP A 43 13.11 -6.95 -6.54
CA ASP A 43 14.11 -6.13 -7.23
C ASP A 43 15.08 -5.42 -6.27
N GLY A 44 14.95 -5.63 -4.96
CA GLY A 44 15.78 -5.05 -3.91
C GLY A 44 15.30 -3.69 -3.39
N LYS A 45 14.26 -3.09 -3.98
CA LYS A 45 13.71 -1.80 -3.55
C LYS A 45 13.15 -1.89 -2.13
N GLU A 46 13.51 -0.93 -1.29
CA GLU A 46 12.99 -0.81 0.07
C GLU A 46 11.60 -0.15 0.05
N ILE A 47 10.66 -0.71 0.80
CA ILE A 47 9.27 -0.22 0.83
C ILE A 47 8.82 0.28 2.20
N GLY A 48 9.69 0.14 3.21
CA GLY A 48 9.47 0.58 4.59
C GLY A 48 9.39 2.10 4.78
N VAL A 49 9.85 2.87 3.78
CA VAL A 49 9.86 4.34 3.82
C VAL A 49 9.06 4.90 2.63
N ASP A 50 9.35 4.41 1.43
CA ASP A 50 8.78 4.97 0.19
C ASP A 50 7.39 4.42 -0.14
N GLY A 51 7.00 3.31 0.47
CA GLY A 51 5.78 2.59 0.12
C GLY A 51 5.74 2.08 -1.31
N ILE A 52 4.52 1.82 -1.77
CA ILE A 52 4.22 1.33 -3.11
C ILE A 52 3.63 2.47 -3.92
N ARG A 53 4.27 2.76 -5.06
CA ARG A 53 3.74 3.68 -6.06
C ARG A 53 2.87 2.90 -7.04
N PRO A 54 1.59 3.25 -7.23
CA PRO A 54 0.70 2.57 -8.18
C PRO A 54 1.13 2.82 -9.64
N GLU A 55 0.81 1.89 -10.53
CA GLU A 55 0.92 2.10 -11.98
C GLU A 55 -0.05 3.18 -12.45
N VAL A 56 -1.28 3.17 -11.92
CA VAL A 56 -2.31 4.17 -12.22
C VAL A 56 -2.57 4.97 -10.95
N GLN A 57 -2.00 6.17 -10.90
CA GLN A 57 -2.17 7.06 -9.76
C GLN A 57 -3.49 7.82 -9.86
N ILE A 58 -4.32 7.67 -8.83
CA ILE A 58 -5.61 8.34 -8.67
C ILE A 58 -5.67 8.87 -7.25
N ASP A 59 -5.51 10.17 -7.10
CA ASP A 59 -5.59 10.84 -5.81
C ASP A 59 -7.02 11.31 -5.57
N VAL A 60 -7.72 10.58 -4.71
CA VAL A 60 -9.13 10.78 -4.41
C VAL A 60 -9.26 11.11 -2.94
N ARG A 61 -10.01 12.17 -2.63
CA ARG A 61 -10.35 12.47 -1.25
C ARG A 61 -11.50 11.59 -0.78
N TRP A 62 -11.57 11.35 0.53
CA TRP A 62 -12.62 10.52 1.12
C TRP A 62 -14.05 10.99 0.78
N ASP A 63 -14.25 12.29 0.57
CA ASP A 63 -15.54 12.91 0.22
C ASP A 63 -15.92 12.80 -1.27
N GLN A 64 -15.02 12.25 -2.09
CA GLN A 64 -15.23 12.00 -3.52
C GLN A 64 -15.57 10.53 -3.81
N ILE A 65 -15.49 9.65 -2.80
CA ILE A 65 -15.86 8.24 -2.92
C ILE A 65 -17.35 8.11 -2.62
N ILE A 66 -18.13 7.85 -3.66
CA ILE A 66 -19.58 7.63 -3.59
C ILE A 66 -19.87 6.21 -4.10
N GLU A 67 -20.79 5.49 -3.45
CA GLU A 67 -20.99 4.04 -3.64
C GLU A 67 -21.07 3.58 -5.11
N ASN A 68 -21.71 4.37 -5.99
CA ASN A 68 -21.87 4.05 -7.41
C ASN A 68 -20.98 4.89 -8.35
N GLN A 69 -20.08 5.71 -7.80
CA GLN A 69 -19.24 6.66 -8.51
C GLN A 69 -17.87 6.74 -7.83
N ASP A 70 -17.27 5.60 -7.51
CA ASP A 70 -15.91 5.54 -6.99
C ASP A 70 -14.93 5.64 -8.18
N PRO A 71 -14.18 6.75 -8.31
CA PRO A 71 -13.25 6.94 -9.43
C PRO A 71 -12.11 5.92 -9.45
N VAL A 72 -11.73 5.34 -8.30
CA VAL A 72 -10.71 4.28 -8.23
C VAL A 72 -11.26 2.97 -8.80
N ILE A 73 -12.50 2.62 -8.43
CA ILE A 73 -13.16 1.41 -8.95
C ILE A 73 -13.39 1.54 -10.46
N GLN A 74 -13.87 2.71 -10.92
CA GLN A 74 -14.11 2.94 -12.34
C GLN A 74 -12.82 2.75 -13.16
N ALA A 75 -11.71 3.35 -12.72
CA ALA A 75 -10.43 3.17 -13.39
C ALA A 75 -9.92 1.71 -13.36
N ALA A 76 -10.25 0.95 -12.31
CA ALA A 76 -9.93 -0.47 -12.26
C ALA A 76 -10.71 -1.28 -13.29
N ILE A 77 -11.99 -0.98 -13.49
CA ILE A 77 -12.82 -1.60 -14.53
C ILE A 77 -12.26 -1.27 -15.92
N GLU A 78 -12.02 0.01 -16.19
CA GLU A 78 -11.45 0.46 -17.47
C GLU A 78 -10.08 -0.19 -17.74
N SER A 79 -9.23 -0.35 -16.72
CA SER A 79 -7.92 -1.01 -16.87
C SER A 79 -8.03 -2.51 -17.18
N LEU A 80 -9.10 -3.19 -16.77
CA LEU A 80 -9.31 -4.60 -17.07
C LEU A 80 -9.84 -4.78 -18.51
N GLU A 81 -10.75 -3.91 -18.95
CA GLU A 81 -11.32 -3.97 -20.31
C GLU A 81 -10.27 -3.68 -21.40
N VAL A 82 -9.27 -2.84 -21.13
CA VAL A 82 -8.16 -2.55 -22.07
C VAL A 82 -7.18 -3.73 -22.22
N GLN A 83 -7.21 -4.70 -21.29
CA GLN A 83 -6.30 -5.85 -21.30
C GLN A 83 -6.86 -7.07 -22.05
N GLU A 84 -8.13 -7.04 -22.47
CA GLU A 84 -8.76 -8.04 -23.36
C GLU A 84 -8.67 -7.66 -24.84
#